data_AF-A0A951N6N7-F1
#
_entry.id   AF-A0A951N6N7-F1
#
_cell.length_a   1.000
_cell.length_b   1.000
_cell.length_c   1.000
_cell.angle_alpha   90.00
_cell.angle_beta   90.00
_cell.angle_gamma   90.00
#
_symmetry.space_group_name_H-M   'P 1'
#
loop_
_entity.id
_entity.type
_entity.pdbx_description
1 polymer ?
#
loop_
_entity_poly.entity_id
_entity_poly.type
_entity_poly.pdbx_seq_one_letter_code
_entity_poly.pdbx_strand_id
1 'polypeptide(L)'
;MTHFSSYQRVLFVICLGLVTGWSDPASSQSASGAAATSSGSLRSVFLVPFRDPNRAARQRWLDIADRSFSAAFERDFRYDKSQVALFYHSHPNTPYFAGRIRARGLKPNFAYQLKLAGKPQHGSRGWGIAGDDRTNELLGRASRWWNDTIQANGDDYEWNRNLELAPALRDSIYGYHFLGEFVTDANGEADHSFRGAYAYHIVWQDKQNGSKDTLFGTFEIGSLRAPYYGYDRRTPFKTVRIWYEWESGREREVRLPSGTYNCRFLLTEETFHAPDTLDGGGLWPTVLASEDFDATGKPDSNPQNDIVFTIR
;
A
#
# COMPACT_ATOMS: atom_id res chain seq x y z
N MET A 1 61.80 7.50 23.33
CA MET A 1 61.07 7.54 22.05
C MET A 1 60.88 6.11 21.56
N THR A 2 59.63 5.79 21.18
CA THR A 2 59.15 4.63 20.37
C THR A 2 59.40 3.21 20.87
N HIS A 3 58.48 2.25 20.75
CA HIS A 3 57.01 2.16 20.85
C HIS A 3 56.75 0.63 20.91
N PHE A 4 55.92 0.16 21.83
CA PHE A 4 55.48 -1.24 21.89
C PHE A 4 54.53 -1.57 20.74
N SER A 5 54.66 -2.75 20.15
CA SER A 5 53.69 -3.36 19.24
C SER A 5 53.16 -4.65 19.86
N SER A 6 51.90 -4.64 20.28
CA SER A 6 51.15 -5.82 20.70
C SER A 6 49.95 -5.99 19.75
N TYR A 7 49.94 -7.11 19.04
CA TYR A 7 48.83 -7.57 18.23
C TYR A 7 47.66 -7.98 19.13
N GLN A 8 46.56 -7.23 19.12
CA GLN A 8 45.27 -7.72 19.60
C GLN A 8 44.46 -8.28 18.43
N ARG A 9 44.09 -9.56 18.54
CA ARG A 9 43.12 -10.23 17.70
C ARG A 9 41.73 -9.67 18.02
N VAL A 10 41.09 -9.05 17.03
CA VAL A 10 39.69 -8.60 17.13
C VAL A 10 38.79 -9.81 16.93
N LEU A 11 38.01 -10.12 17.97
CA LEU A 11 36.96 -11.14 17.98
C LEU A 11 35.75 -10.60 17.19
N PHE A 12 35.37 -11.26 16.10
CA PHE A 12 34.14 -10.99 15.36
C PHE A 12 32.94 -11.50 16.16
N VAL A 13 32.16 -10.59 16.75
CA VAL A 13 30.82 -10.90 17.27
C VAL A 13 29.81 -10.55 16.19
N ILE A 14 29.30 -11.58 15.49
CA ILE A 14 28.11 -11.47 14.65
C ILE A 14 26.92 -11.30 15.60
N CYS A 15 26.43 -10.06 15.73
CA CYS A 15 25.11 -9.83 16.29
C CYS A 15 24.07 -10.34 15.28
N LEU A 16 23.71 -11.61 15.37
CA LEU A 16 22.38 -12.06 14.97
C LEU A 16 21.40 -11.35 15.91
N GLY A 17 20.81 -10.26 15.44
CA GLY A 17 19.61 -9.72 16.04
C GLY A 17 18.52 -10.77 15.89
N LEU A 18 18.35 -11.60 16.92
CA LEU A 18 17.12 -12.33 17.13
C LEU A 18 16.02 -11.27 17.25
N VAL A 19 15.26 -11.10 16.18
CA VAL A 19 13.93 -10.49 16.24
C VAL A 19 13.11 -11.46 17.08
N THR A 20 13.12 -11.26 18.40
CA THR A 20 12.14 -11.89 19.27
C THR A 20 10.78 -11.41 18.79
N GLY A 21 9.96 -12.34 18.27
CA GLY A 21 8.63 -12.04 17.76
C GLY A 21 7.87 -11.16 18.74
N TRP A 22 7.65 -9.92 18.33
CA TRP A 22 6.70 -9.04 18.96
C TRP A 22 5.31 -9.57 18.62
N SER A 23 4.66 -10.13 19.63
CA SER A 23 3.23 -10.39 19.60
C SER A 23 2.48 -9.05 19.60
N ASP A 24 1.64 -8.86 18.59
CA ASP A 24 0.75 -7.70 18.46
C ASP A 24 -0.01 -7.40 19.77
N PRO A 25 0.10 -6.17 20.33
CA PRO A 25 -0.79 -5.75 21.42
C PRO A 25 -2.19 -5.35 20.92
N ALA A 26 -2.54 -5.63 19.66
CA ALA A 26 -3.88 -5.46 19.10
C ALA A 26 -4.28 -6.60 18.16
N SER A 27 -4.06 -7.87 18.55
CA SER A 27 -4.96 -9.01 18.24
C SER A 27 -4.45 -10.35 18.78
N SER A 28 -4.14 -10.45 20.08
CA SER A 28 -4.03 -11.76 20.74
C SER A 28 -5.36 -12.23 21.35
N GLN A 29 -6.47 -12.04 20.62
CA GLN A 29 -7.52 -13.03 20.68
C GLN A 29 -7.11 -14.15 19.74
N SER A 30 -6.50 -15.20 20.29
CA SER A 30 -6.39 -16.48 19.62
C SER A 30 -7.81 -16.98 19.34
N ALA A 31 -8.37 -16.58 18.20
CA ALA A 31 -9.50 -17.26 17.62
C ALA A 31 -9.00 -18.66 17.22
N SER A 32 -9.09 -19.61 18.15
CA SER A 32 -9.17 -21.05 17.87
C SER A 32 -10.50 -21.41 17.20
N GLY A 33 -11.05 -20.48 16.40
CA GLY A 33 -12.13 -20.76 15.47
C GLY A 33 -11.53 -21.57 14.34
N ALA A 34 -12.07 -22.78 14.15
CA ALA A 34 -11.74 -23.66 13.04
C ALA A 34 -11.52 -22.83 11.77
N ALA A 35 -10.31 -22.91 11.21
CA ALA A 35 -9.99 -22.27 9.94
C ALA A 35 -10.98 -22.82 8.92
N ALA A 36 -12.00 -22.04 8.58
CA ALA A 36 -12.87 -22.33 7.45
C ALA A 36 -11.95 -22.41 6.24
N THR A 37 -11.67 -23.63 5.79
CA THR A 37 -10.79 -23.89 4.65
C THR A 37 -11.38 -23.16 3.45
N SER A 38 -10.70 -22.14 2.96
CA SER A 38 -11.10 -21.46 1.72
C SER A 38 -11.11 -22.49 0.60
N SER A 39 -12.25 -22.62 -0.07
CA SER A 39 -12.40 -23.58 -1.18
C SER A 39 -11.77 -23.09 -2.48
N GLY A 40 -11.27 -21.85 -2.51
CA GLY A 40 -10.62 -21.25 -3.67
C GLY A 40 -9.13 -21.53 -3.75
N SER A 41 -8.63 -21.73 -4.98
CA SER A 41 -7.20 -21.80 -5.27
C SER A 41 -6.48 -20.56 -4.75
N LEU A 42 -5.37 -20.75 -4.04
CA LEU A 42 -4.45 -19.67 -3.74
C LEU A 42 -3.87 -19.13 -5.06
N ARG A 43 -3.96 -17.82 -5.25
CA ARG A 43 -3.44 -17.07 -6.40
C ARG A 43 -2.26 -16.22 -5.93
N SER A 44 -1.35 -15.93 -6.85
CA SER A 44 -0.27 -14.97 -6.63
C SER A 44 -0.09 -14.06 -7.83
N VAL A 45 0.16 -12.77 -7.60
CA VAL A 45 0.45 -11.78 -8.63
C VAL A 45 1.66 -10.95 -8.20
N PHE A 46 2.60 -10.74 -9.12
CA PHE A 46 3.71 -9.81 -8.89
C PHE A 46 3.29 -8.40 -9.27
N LEU A 47 3.62 -7.43 -8.42
CA LEU A 47 3.36 -6.04 -8.73
C LEU A 47 4.49 -5.47 -9.59
N VAL A 48 4.12 -4.63 -10.54
CA VAL A 48 5.03 -3.93 -11.46
C VAL A 48 5.05 -2.43 -11.15
N PRO A 49 6.12 -1.70 -11.51
CA PRO A 49 6.15 -0.24 -11.42
C PRO A 49 4.93 0.41 -12.05
N PHE A 50 4.26 1.26 -11.29
CA PHE A 50 3.10 2.01 -11.75
C PHE A 50 3.53 3.30 -12.45
N ARG A 51 2.94 3.56 -13.60
CA ARG A 51 3.15 4.76 -14.41
C ARG A 51 2.04 5.74 -14.11
N ASP A 52 2.29 6.55 -13.10
CA ASP A 52 1.37 7.61 -12.71
C ASP A 52 1.22 8.63 -13.86
N PRO A 53 0.00 8.87 -14.39
CA PRO A 53 -0.24 9.85 -15.43
C PRO A 53 -0.06 11.27 -14.90
N ASN A 54 -0.22 11.46 -13.59
CA ASN A 54 -0.02 12.72 -12.94
C ASN A 54 1.49 12.97 -12.87
N ARG A 55 2.01 13.72 -13.83
CA ARG A 55 3.42 14.12 -13.86
C ARG A 55 3.84 14.93 -12.63
N ALA A 56 2.88 15.47 -11.88
CA ALA A 56 3.12 16.14 -10.61
C ALA A 56 3.23 15.16 -9.43
N ALA A 57 2.78 13.91 -9.57
CA ALA A 57 2.96 12.88 -8.55
C ALA A 57 4.46 12.64 -8.33
N ARG A 58 4.94 13.03 -7.14
CA ARG A 58 6.32 12.85 -6.74
C ARG A 58 6.41 11.78 -5.67
N GLN A 59 7.41 10.91 -5.83
CA GLN A 59 7.85 10.02 -4.77
C GLN A 59 8.14 10.80 -3.49
N ARG A 60 7.78 10.19 -2.36
CA ARG A 60 8.01 10.68 -1.02
C ARG A 60 9.33 10.12 -0.50
N TRP A 61 10.11 10.93 0.20
CA TRP A 61 11.47 10.60 0.64
C TRP A 61 11.68 10.77 2.14
N LEU A 62 10.58 10.75 2.90
CA LEU A 62 10.59 10.73 4.35
C LEU A 62 10.13 9.36 4.84
N ASP A 63 10.84 8.75 5.78
CA ASP A 63 10.39 7.50 6.42
C ASP A 63 9.22 7.75 7.41
N ILE A 64 8.74 6.71 8.08
CA ILE A 64 7.64 6.85 9.05
C ILE A 64 8.01 7.68 10.30
N ALA A 65 9.28 8.03 10.51
CA ALA A 65 9.74 8.96 11.56
C ALA A 65 10.01 10.37 11.03
N ASP A 66 9.62 10.67 9.78
CA ASP A 66 9.89 11.92 9.08
C ASP A 66 11.38 12.17 8.80
N ARG A 67 12.18 11.11 8.70
CA ARG A 67 13.60 11.24 8.38
C ARG A 67 13.77 11.18 6.87
N SER A 68 14.46 12.19 6.33
CA SER A 68 14.88 12.18 4.93
C SER A 68 15.85 11.03 4.67
N PHE A 69 15.67 10.37 3.53
CA PHE A 69 16.67 9.47 2.98
C PHE A 69 17.91 10.27 2.52
N SER A 70 19.03 9.56 2.34
CA SER A 70 20.24 10.18 1.78
C SER A 70 20.02 10.53 0.30
N ALA A 71 20.58 11.64 -0.16
CA ALA A 71 20.52 12.04 -1.58
C ALA A 71 21.08 10.96 -2.53
N ALA A 72 22.04 10.15 -2.07
CA ALA A 72 22.53 9.01 -2.83
C ALA A 72 21.44 7.94 -3.02
N PHE A 73 20.72 7.60 -1.96
CA PHE A 73 19.61 6.66 -2.04
C PHE A 73 18.49 7.18 -2.95
N GLU A 74 18.09 8.44 -2.79
CA GLU A 74 17.04 9.04 -3.64
C GLU A 74 17.40 8.98 -5.13
N ARG A 75 18.65 9.27 -5.46
CA ARG A 75 19.16 9.20 -6.84
C ARG A 75 19.16 7.77 -7.38
N ASP A 76 19.45 6.76 -6.56
CA ASP A 76 19.75 5.39 -7.03
C ASP A 76 18.56 4.41 -6.87
N PHE A 77 17.60 4.71 -5.99
CA PHE A 77 16.44 3.87 -5.71
C PHE A 77 15.48 3.80 -6.89
N ARG A 78 15.02 2.59 -7.24
CA ARG A 78 14.08 2.36 -8.34
C ARG A 78 13.15 1.19 -8.00
N TYR A 79 11.85 1.36 -8.26
CA TYR A 79 10.83 0.33 -8.03
C TYR A 79 10.90 -0.85 -9.00
N ASP A 80 11.56 -0.70 -10.15
CA ASP A 80 11.80 -1.80 -11.10
C ASP A 80 12.78 -2.86 -10.55
N LYS A 81 13.50 -2.55 -9.47
CA LYS A 81 14.35 -3.49 -8.72
C LYS A 81 13.62 -4.15 -7.54
N SER A 82 12.41 -3.70 -7.21
CA SER A 82 11.63 -4.26 -6.12
C SER A 82 10.99 -5.59 -6.52
N GLN A 83 10.80 -6.48 -5.55
CA GLN A 83 10.09 -7.74 -5.75
C GLN A 83 8.91 -7.77 -4.77
N VAL A 84 7.71 -7.53 -5.29
CA VAL A 84 6.50 -7.50 -4.48
C VAL A 84 5.49 -8.50 -5.03
N ALA A 85 5.07 -9.43 -4.20
CA ALA A 85 4.09 -10.46 -4.53
C ALA A 85 2.88 -10.36 -3.60
N LEU A 86 1.70 -10.30 -4.20
CA LEU A 86 0.41 -10.42 -3.54
C LEU A 86 -0.07 -11.87 -3.63
N PHE A 87 -0.57 -12.40 -2.51
CA PHE A 87 -1.19 -13.72 -2.41
C PHE A 87 -2.63 -13.57 -1.91
N TYR A 88 -3.59 -14.20 -2.57
CA TYR A 88 -5.01 -14.13 -2.20
C TYR A 88 -5.77 -15.39 -2.62
N HIS A 89 -6.94 -15.63 -2.02
CA HIS A 89 -7.83 -16.70 -2.46
C HIS A 89 -8.85 -16.15 -3.46
N SER A 90 -9.06 -16.86 -4.57
CA SER A 90 -10.09 -16.48 -5.55
C SER A 90 -11.53 -16.66 -5.03
N HIS A 91 -11.70 -17.39 -3.94
CA HIS A 91 -12.99 -17.59 -3.27
C HIS A 91 -12.77 -17.46 -1.76
N PRO A 92 -12.65 -16.23 -1.22
CA PRO A 92 -12.52 -16.04 0.21
C PRO A 92 -13.80 -16.51 0.92
N ASN A 93 -13.65 -17.03 2.14
CA ASN A 93 -14.79 -17.41 3.00
C ASN A 93 -15.33 -16.22 3.81
N THR A 94 -14.94 -14.99 3.43
CA THR A 94 -15.29 -13.73 4.09
C THR A 94 -15.97 -12.82 3.08
N PRO A 95 -16.86 -11.91 3.51
CA PRO A 95 -17.56 -10.98 2.62
C PRO A 95 -16.67 -9.80 2.20
N TYR A 96 -15.35 -9.98 2.15
CA TYR A 96 -14.38 -8.94 1.82
C TYR A 96 -13.11 -9.56 1.24
N PHE A 97 -12.33 -8.72 0.55
CA PHE A 97 -11.04 -9.10 0.02
C PHE A 97 -9.99 -9.19 1.14
N ALA A 98 -9.18 -10.24 1.13
CA ALA A 98 -8.10 -10.44 2.08
C ALA A 98 -6.93 -11.14 1.40
N GLY A 99 -5.74 -10.94 1.93
CA GLY A 99 -4.54 -11.49 1.32
C GLY A 99 -3.30 -11.32 2.19
N ARG A 100 -2.17 -11.60 1.56
CA ARG A 100 -0.83 -11.45 2.13
C ARG A 100 0.07 -10.82 1.08
N ILE A 101 0.89 -9.88 1.49
CA ILE A 101 1.90 -9.25 0.65
C ILE A 101 3.30 -9.63 1.16
N ARG A 102 4.18 -9.99 0.23
CA ARG A 102 5.61 -10.14 0.49
C ARG A 102 6.36 -9.14 -0.37
N ALA A 103 7.16 -8.30 0.26
CA ALA A 103 7.88 -7.24 -0.41
C ALA A 103 9.38 -7.30 -0.09
N ARG A 104 10.19 -6.98 -1.09
CA ARG A 104 11.63 -6.78 -0.98
C ARG A 104 12.08 -5.63 -1.85
N GLY A 105 13.11 -4.92 -1.42
CA GLY A 105 13.69 -3.81 -2.16
C GLY A 105 12.75 -2.61 -2.27
N LEU A 106 11.86 -2.41 -1.29
CA LEU A 106 11.09 -1.18 -1.11
C LEU A 106 11.93 -0.16 -0.30
N LYS A 107 11.39 1.04 -0.06
CA LYS A 107 12.03 2.01 0.84
C LYS A 107 12.04 1.43 2.27
N PRO A 108 13.11 1.59 3.05
CA PRO A 108 13.19 1.07 4.41
C PRO A 108 12.41 1.92 5.40
N ASN A 109 11.87 1.30 6.46
CA ASN A 109 11.05 1.95 7.49
C ASN A 109 9.95 2.85 6.90
N PHE A 110 9.32 2.41 5.82
CA PHE A 110 8.41 3.22 5.02
C PHE A 110 7.02 2.57 5.02
N ALA A 111 5.97 3.40 5.07
CA ALA A 111 4.59 2.93 5.05
C ALA A 111 4.03 2.89 3.63
N TYR A 112 3.31 1.83 3.32
CA TYR A 112 2.64 1.65 2.04
C TYR A 112 1.17 1.30 2.23
N GLN A 113 0.31 1.98 1.48
CA GLN A 113 -1.13 1.71 1.44
C GLN A 113 -1.44 0.58 0.45
N LEU A 114 -2.34 -0.30 0.88
CA LEU A 114 -2.88 -1.38 0.07
C LEU A 114 -4.26 -0.98 -0.44
N LYS A 115 -4.46 -0.94 -1.76
CA LYS A 115 -5.76 -0.59 -2.34
C LYS A 115 -6.20 -1.63 -3.36
N LEU A 116 -7.46 -2.03 -3.28
CA LEU A 116 -8.16 -2.70 -4.37
C LEU A 116 -8.88 -1.62 -5.18
N ALA A 117 -8.75 -1.61 -6.50
CA ALA A 117 -9.42 -0.63 -7.35
C ALA A 117 -10.17 -1.32 -8.50
N GLY A 118 -11.32 -0.77 -8.86
CA GLY A 118 -12.09 -1.18 -10.03
C GLY A 118 -11.42 -0.74 -11.34
N LYS A 119 -11.95 -1.27 -12.43
CA LYS A 119 -11.52 -0.97 -13.80
C LYS A 119 -12.65 -0.28 -14.57
N PRO A 120 -12.78 1.05 -14.51
CA PRO A 120 -13.82 1.75 -15.26
C PRO A 120 -13.62 1.52 -16.76
N GLN A 121 -14.70 1.37 -17.53
CA GLN A 121 -14.62 1.22 -18.99
C GLN A 121 -14.28 2.53 -19.69
N HIS A 122 -14.70 3.65 -19.10
CA HIS A 122 -14.66 4.98 -19.72
C HIS A 122 -13.66 5.94 -19.08
N GLY A 123 -13.45 7.07 -19.76
CA GLY A 123 -12.50 8.11 -19.38
C GLY A 123 -11.13 7.95 -20.03
N SER A 124 -10.29 8.98 -19.89
CA SER A 124 -8.91 9.03 -20.39
C SER A 124 -8.02 7.87 -19.90
N ARG A 125 -8.39 7.24 -18.79
CA ARG A 125 -7.76 6.06 -18.19
C ARG A 125 -8.77 4.95 -17.92
N GLY A 126 -9.81 4.90 -18.74
CA GLY A 126 -10.70 3.75 -18.83
C GLY A 126 -9.97 2.55 -19.42
N TRP A 127 -10.46 1.37 -19.07
CA TRP A 127 -10.00 0.08 -19.56
C TRP A 127 -10.71 -0.36 -20.85
N GLY A 128 -11.59 0.49 -21.40
CA GLY A 128 -12.40 0.17 -22.57
C GLY A 128 -13.19 -1.12 -22.36
N ILE A 129 -13.16 -2.01 -23.35
CA ILE A 129 -13.85 -3.31 -23.28
C ILE A 129 -13.28 -4.26 -22.22
N ALA A 130 -12.06 -4.03 -21.73
CA ALA A 130 -11.45 -4.80 -20.64
C ALA A 130 -11.86 -4.30 -19.25
N GLY A 131 -12.56 -3.15 -19.18
CA GLY A 131 -13.10 -2.63 -17.94
C GLY A 131 -14.33 -3.41 -17.47
N ASP A 132 -14.60 -3.30 -16.18
CA ASP A 132 -15.72 -3.92 -15.48
C ASP A 132 -16.41 -2.86 -14.61
N ASP A 133 -17.32 -2.09 -15.24
CA ASP A 133 -18.07 -1.03 -14.58
C ASP A 133 -18.95 -1.57 -13.44
N ARG A 134 -19.42 -2.82 -13.53
CA ARG A 134 -20.17 -3.46 -12.45
C ARG A 134 -19.28 -3.65 -11.22
N THR A 135 -18.10 -4.25 -11.38
CA THR A 135 -17.14 -4.39 -10.28
C THR A 135 -16.72 -3.03 -9.74
N ASN A 136 -16.46 -2.07 -10.63
CA ASN A 136 -16.11 -0.70 -10.27
C ASN A 136 -17.18 -0.05 -9.37
N GLU A 137 -18.45 -0.21 -9.74
CA GLU A 137 -19.57 0.32 -8.98
C GLU A 137 -19.74 -0.36 -7.63
N LEU A 138 -19.71 -1.69 -7.59
CA LEU A 138 -19.84 -2.44 -6.33
C LEU A 138 -18.75 -2.05 -5.34
N LEU A 139 -17.53 -1.85 -5.81
CA LEU A 139 -16.40 -1.45 -4.96
C LEU A 139 -16.53 0.01 -4.50
N GLY A 140 -16.92 0.92 -5.39
CA GLY A 140 -17.08 2.33 -5.07
C GLY A 140 -18.20 2.59 -4.05
N ARG A 141 -19.36 1.95 -4.24
CA ARG A 141 -20.50 2.06 -3.31
C ARG A 141 -20.19 1.48 -1.92
N ALA A 142 -19.43 0.39 -1.87
CA ALA A 142 -19.01 -0.20 -0.60
C ALA A 142 -17.92 0.63 0.11
N SER A 143 -17.23 1.51 -0.61
CA SER A 143 -16.04 2.19 -0.11
C SER A 143 -15.91 3.61 -0.66
N ARG A 144 -15.15 3.86 -1.73
CA ARG A 144 -14.79 5.23 -2.14
C ARG A 144 -14.65 5.36 -3.63
N TRP A 145 -14.69 6.60 -4.10
CA TRP A 145 -14.43 6.95 -5.49
C TRP A 145 -13.19 7.83 -5.62
N TRP A 146 -12.44 7.59 -6.67
CA TRP A 146 -11.36 8.47 -7.13
C TRP A 146 -11.63 8.87 -8.57
N ASN A 147 -11.67 10.17 -8.83
CA ASN A 147 -11.74 10.71 -10.17
C ASN A 147 -10.32 10.97 -10.68
N ASP A 148 -9.84 10.06 -11.51
CA ASP A 148 -8.49 10.11 -12.07
C ASP A 148 -8.34 11.17 -13.16
N THR A 149 -9.43 11.68 -13.74
CA THR A 149 -9.37 12.80 -14.69
C THR A 149 -8.90 14.08 -14.00
N ILE A 150 -9.47 14.37 -12.83
CA ILE A 150 -9.21 15.61 -12.09
C ILE A 150 -8.32 15.43 -10.85
N GLN A 151 -7.89 14.20 -10.58
CA GLN A 151 -7.03 13.82 -9.46
C GLN A 151 -7.63 14.19 -8.08
N ALA A 152 -8.90 13.84 -7.89
CA ALA A 152 -9.64 14.16 -6.66
C ALA A 152 -10.47 12.98 -6.15
N ASN A 153 -10.74 13.00 -4.84
CA ASN A 153 -11.77 12.15 -4.26
C ASN A 153 -13.14 12.51 -4.86
N GLY A 154 -13.97 11.49 -5.07
CA GLY A 154 -15.37 11.70 -5.44
C GLY A 154 -16.34 10.94 -4.55
N ASP A 155 -17.62 11.07 -4.87
CA ASP A 155 -18.72 10.45 -4.15
C ASP A 155 -19.71 9.72 -5.07
N ASP A 156 -20.73 9.08 -4.48
CA ASP A 156 -21.75 8.34 -5.21
C ASP A 156 -22.56 9.25 -6.16
N TYR A 157 -22.73 10.54 -5.82
CA TYR A 157 -23.45 11.49 -6.66
C TYR A 157 -22.64 11.84 -7.92
N GLU A 158 -21.35 12.11 -7.77
CA GLU A 158 -20.44 12.35 -8.90
C GLU A 158 -20.34 11.14 -9.82
N TRP A 159 -20.26 9.93 -9.27
CA TRP A 159 -20.33 8.70 -10.05
C TRP A 159 -21.63 8.61 -10.87
N ASN A 160 -22.78 8.79 -10.23
CA ASN A 160 -24.08 8.70 -10.93
C ASN A 160 -24.19 9.77 -12.03
N ARG A 161 -23.79 11.01 -11.75
CA ARG A 161 -23.75 12.08 -12.75
C ARG A 161 -22.83 11.73 -13.93
N ASN A 162 -21.68 11.11 -13.65
CA ASN A 162 -20.76 10.66 -14.70
C ASN A 162 -21.40 9.61 -15.62
N LEU A 163 -22.26 8.73 -15.10
CA LEU A 163 -22.98 7.75 -15.91
C LEU A 163 -24.01 8.38 -16.86
N GLU A 164 -24.55 9.55 -16.52
CA GLU A 164 -25.50 10.28 -17.38
C GLU A 164 -24.83 10.96 -18.57
N LEU A 165 -23.50 11.16 -18.51
CA LEU A 165 -22.74 11.75 -19.61
C LEU A 165 -22.61 10.77 -20.78
N ALA A 166 -22.54 11.34 -22.00
CA ALA A 166 -22.16 10.60 -23.19
C ALA A 166 -20.78 9.93 -22.97
N PRO A 167 -20.55 8.69 -23.45
CA PRO A 167 -19.32 7.94 -23.17
C PRO A 167 -18.01 8.71 -23.42
N ALA A 168 -17.96 9.55 -24.45
CA ALA A 168 -16.78 10.35 -24.80
C ALA A 168 -16.50 11.53 -23.84
N LEU A 169 -17.47 11.88 -22.99
CA LEU A 169 -17.39 12.96 -22.00
C LEU A 169 -17.24 12.43 -20.57
N ARG A 170 -17.26 11.11 -20.38
CA ARG A 170 -17.15 10.50 -19.05
C ARG A 170 -15.74 10.66 -18.49
N ASP A 171 -15.67 10.94 -17.21
CA ASP A 171 -14.44 10.90 -16.43
C ASP A 171 -14.00 9.48 -16.11
N SER A 172 -12.70 9.33 -15.85
CA SER A 172 -12.09 8.10 -15.35
C SER A 172 -12.31 7.99 -13.84
N ILE A 173 -13.54 7.66 -13.43
CA ILE A 173 -13.87 7.47 -12.02
C ILE A 173 -13.80 6.00 -11.67
N TYR A 174 -12.92 5.64 -10.74
CA TYR A 174 -12.84 4.27 -10.23
C TYR A 174 -13.26 4.17 -8.76
N GLY A 175 -14.01 3.12 -8.46
CA GLY A 175 -14.24 2.67 -7.11
C GLY A 175 -12.96 2.08 -6.54
N TYR A 176 -12.64 2.37 -5.28
CA TYR A 176 -11.52 1.73 -4.60
C TYR A 176 -11.82 1.44 -3.13
N HIS A 177 -11.16 0.42 -2.62
CA HIS A 177 -11.20 0.01 -1.24
C HIS A 177 -9.80 0.00 -0.65
N PHE A 178 -9.62 0.79 0.42
CA PHE A 178 -8.39 0.81 1.21
C PHE A 178 -8.39 -0.41 2.14
N LEU A 179 -7.43 -1.30 1.92
CA LEU A 179 -7.35 -2.61 2.57
C LEU A 179 -6.50 -2.58 3.86
N GLY A 180 -5.84 -1.45 4.11
CA GLY A 180 -4.88 -1.29 5.20
C GLY A 180 -3.50 -0.87 4.68
N GLU A 181 -2.48 -1.14 5.50
CA GLU A 181 -1.10 -0.71 5.26
C GLU A 181 -0.10 -1.75 5.75
N PHE A 182 1.14 -1.61 5.31
CA PHE A 182 2.27 -2.23 5.99
C PHE A 182 3.45 -1.26 6.06
N VAL A 183 4.32 -1.51 7.02
CA VAL A 183 5.61 -0.82 7.18
C VAL A 183 6.70 -1.80 6.84
N THR A 184 7.65 -1.37 6.01
CA THR A 184 8.85 -2.14 5.70
C THR A 184 9.85 -2.08 6.86
N ASP A 185 10.67 -3.11 6.97
CA ASP A 185 11.78 -3.11 7.90
C ASP A 185 12.93 -2.20 7.44
N ALA A 186 14.03 -2.27 8.19
CA ALA A 186 15.28 -1.56 7.90
C ALA A 186 15.92 -1.94 6.54
N ASN A 187 15.53 -3.04 5.92
CA ASN A 187 16.06 -3.50 4.63
C ASN A 187 15.09 -3.25 3.47
N GLY A 188 13.95 -2.61 3.72
CA GLY A 188 12.90 -2.46 2.72
C GLY A 188 12.15 -3.76 2.44
N GLU A 189 12.10 -4.67 3.41
CA GLU A 189 11.39 -5.94 3.35
C GLU A 189 10.10 -5.91 4.18
N ALA A 190 9.09 -6.65 3.75
CA ALA A 190 7.87 -6.86 4.53
C ALA A 190 7.22 -8.21 4.21
N ASP A 191 6.56 -8.79 5.20
CA ASP A 191 5.68 -9.94 5.05
C ASP A 191 4.43 -9.73 5.90
N HIS A 192 3.34 -9.28 5.27
CA HIS A 192 2.18 -8.75 5.96
C HIS A 192 0.88 -9.37 5.45
N SER A 193 0.00 -9.79 6.37
CA SER A 193 -1.34 -10.26 6.04
C SER A 193 -2.35 -9.18 6.37
N PHE A 194 -3.31 -8.95 5.47
CA PHE A 194 -4.30 -7.89 5.60
C PHE A 194 -5.72 -8.41 5.35
N ARG A 195 -6.71 -7.65 5.83
CA ARG A 195 -8.13 -7.91 5.65
C ARG A 195 -8.83 -6.60 5.32
N GLY A 196 -9.50 -6.53 4.16
CA GLY A 196 -10.36 -5.40 3.77
C GLY A 196 -11.71 -5.42 4.49
N ALA A 197 -11.71 -5.68 5.80
CA ALA A 197 -12.92 -5.83 6.58
C ALA A 197 -13.50 -4.49 7.04
N TYR A 198 -12.78 -3.38 6.86
CA TYR A 198 -13.13 -2.08 7.41
C TYR A 198 -12.94 -0.96 6.40
N ALA A 199 -13.85 0.02 6.41
CA ALA A 199 -13.80 1.19 5.54
C ALA A 199 -12.87 2.26 6.13
N TYR A 200 -11.57 2.00 6.15
CA TYR A 200 -10.59 3.03 6.54
C TYR A 200 -10.32 4.00 5.37
N HIS A 201 -9.91 5.22 5.71
CA HIS A 201 -9.63 6.32 4.79
C HIS A 201 -8.14 6.48 4.55
N ILE A 202 -7.41 6.75 5.62
CA ILE A 202 -5.99 7.14 5.67
C ILE A 202 -5.40 6.69 7.00
N VAL A 203 -4.13 7.00 7.21
CA VAL A 203 -3.46 6.86 8.49
C VAL A 203 -2.87 8.15 9.01
N TRP A 204 -2.69 8.16 10.32
CA TRP A 204 -2.08 9.25 11.07
C TRP A 204 -0.91 8.75 11.90
N GLN A 205 0.14 9.55 12.01
CA GLN A 205 1.11 9.41 13.10
C GLN A 205 0.56 9.99 14.41
N ASP A 206 1.10 9.53 15.53
CA ASP A 206 0.82 10.04 16.88
C ASP A 206 0.87 11.57 16.98
N LYS A 207 1.87 12.20 16.36
CA LYS A 207 2.09 13.65 16.43
C LYS A 207 1.08 14.48 15.64
N GLN A 208 0.29 13.87 14.78
CA GLN A 208 -0.64 14.59 13.90
C GLN A 208 -2.01 14.73 14.55
N ASN A 209 -2.70 15.80 14.14
CA ASN A 209 -4.10 16.00 14.47
C ASN A 209 -4.93 15.36 13.37
N GLY A 210 -5.77 14.39 13.73
CA GLY A 210 -6.60 13.64 12.82
C GLY A 210 -7.58 12.76 13.58
N SER A 211 -8.58 12.22 12.89
CA SER A 211 -9.61 11.36 13.49
C SER A 211 -9.08 9.94 13.66
N LYS A 212 -8.18 9.77 14.64
CA LYS A 212 -7.57 8.47 14.98
C LYS A 212 -8.63 7.53 15.56
N ASP A 213 -8.91 6.45 14.86
CA ASP A 213 -9.88 5.43 15.26
C ASP A 213 -9.17 4.21 15.87
N THR A 214 -8.48 3.44 15.04
CA THR A 214 -7.86 2.16 15.43
C THR A 214 -6.34 2.27 15.36
N LEU A 215 -5.61 1.85 16.40
CA LEU A 215 -4.16 1.77 16.34
C LEU A 215 -3.77 0.68 15.33
N PHE A 216 -3.09 1.07 14.25
CA PHE A 216 -2.53 0.13 13.29
C PHE A 216 -1.33 -0.60 13.89
N GLY A 217 -0.38 0.16 14.46
CA GLY A 217 0.85 -0.44 14.99
C GLY A 217 1.73 0.54 15.73
N THR A 218 2.68 -0.02 16.48
CA THR A 218 3.77 0.70 17.14
C THR A 218 5.08 0.17 16.60
N PHE A 219 5.91 1.06 16.06
CA PHE A 219 7.13 0.72 15.34
C PHE A 219 8.32 1.40 16.03
N GLU A 220 9.37 0.65 16.31
CA GLU A 220 10.64 1.21 16.74
C GLU A 220 11.57 1.29 15.53
N ILE A 221 11.92 2.51 15.11
CA ILE A 221 12.75 2.71 13.92
C ILE A 221 14.02 3.49 14.23
N GLY A 222 15.14 2.96 13.76
CA GLY A 222 16.47 3.53 13.95
C GLY A 222 17.55 2.51 13.63
N SER A 223 18.79 2.98 13.57
CA SER A 223 19.96 2.13 13.43
C SER A 223 21.15 2.76 14.13
N LEU A 224 21.80 1.97 15.00
CA LEU A 224 23.07 2.34 15.63
C LEU A 224 24.28 2.15 14.69
N ARG A 225 24.08 1.56 13.51
CA ARG A 225 25.12 1.31 12.50
C ARG A 225 24.85 2.16 11.26
N ALA A 226 25.91 2.75 10.71
CA ALA A 226 25.87 3.50 9.46
C ALA A 226 27.02 3.03 8.53
N PRO A 227 26.83 3.01 7.20
CA PRO A 227 25.55 3.24 6.52
C PRO A 227 24.57 2.11 6.82
N TYR A 228 23.29 2.44 6.82
CA TYR A 228 22.18 1.50 6.94
C TYR A 228 21.23 1.84 5.79
N TYR A 229 20.60 0.84 5.17
CA TYR A 229 19.91 1.00 3.89
C TYR A 229 19.02 2.25 3.87
N GLY A 230 19.22 3.13 2.90
CA GLY A 230 18.52 4.42 2.78
C GLY A 230 19.21 5.64 3.41
N TYR A 231 20.14 5.47 4.36
CA TYR A 231 20.69 6.55 5.19
C TYR A 231 22.22 6.51 5.26
N ASP A 232 22.82 7.70 5.26
CA ASP A 232 24.27 7.92 5.34
C ASP A 232 24.79 8.04 6.79
N ARG A 233 23.89 8.21 7.75
CA ARG A 233 24.20 8.47 9.16
C ARG A 233 23.43 7.57 10.10
N ARG A 234 23.96 7.45 11.32
CA ARG A 234 23.26 6.78 12.42
C ARG A 234 21.96 7.52 12.71
N THR A 235 20.90 6.76 12.97
CA THR A 235 19.60 7.31 13.33
C THR A 235 19.24 6.81 14.73
N PRO A 236 19.06 7.72 15.72
CA PRO A 236 18.58 7.33 17.04
C PRO A 236 17.28 6.53 16.93
N PHE A 237 17.03 5.59 17.83
CA PHE A 237 15.73 4.91 17.85
C PHE A 237 14.60 5.91 18.16
N LYS A 238 13.48 5.78 17.44
CA LYS A 238 12.25 6.53 17.65
C LYS A 238 11.08 5.56 17.57
N THR A 239 10.20 5.64 18.57
CA THR A 239 8.91 4.95 18.52
C THR A 239 7.92 5.79 17.72
N VAL A 240 7.30 5.18 16.71
CA VAL A 240 6.25 5.76 15.87
C VAL A 240 5.00 4.92 16.05
N ARG A 241 3.87 5.57 16.32
CA ARG A 241 2.56 4.91 16.36
C ARG A 241 1.73 5.41 15.20
N ILE A 242 1.10 4.48 14.51
CA ILE A 242 0.29 4.73 13.34
C ILE A 242 -1.15 4.33 13.65
N TRP A 243 -2.11 5.14 13.21
CA TRP A 243 -3.53 4.99 13.48
C TRP A 243 -4.32 5.06 12.19
N TYR A 244 -5.29 4.18 12.01
CA TYR A 244 -6.29 4.32 10.96
C TYR A 244 -7.30 5.41 11.30
N GLU A 245 -7.74 6.12 10.26
CA GLU A 245 -8.97 6.91 10.26
C GLU A 245 -10.09 6.12 9.59
N TRP A 246 -11.27 6.10 10.21
CA TRP A 246 -12.48 5.57 9.60
C TRP A 246 -13.04 6.55 8.56
N GLU A 247 -13.50 6.04 7.42
CA GLU A 247 -14.17 6.85 6.40
C GLU A 247 -15.56 7.26 6.86
N SER A 248 -15.72 8.56 7.13
CA SER A 248 -17.01 9.12 7.52
C SER A 248 -18.06 8.91 6.44
N GLY A 249 -19.26 8.46 6.84
CA GLY A 249 -20.38 8.23 5.94
C GLY A 249 -20.41 6.85 5.27
N ARG A 250 -19.43 5.97 5.54
CA ARG A 250 -19.46 4.57 5.09
C ARG A 250 -19.70 3.61 6.25
N GLU A 251 -20.26 2.44 5.95
CA GLU A 251 -20.36 1.38 6.95
C GLU A 251 -18.97 1.01 7.48
N ARG A 252 -18.85 0.89 8.81
CA ARG A 252 -17.55 0.63 9.43
C ARG A 252 -16.98 -0.70 8.95
N GLU A 253 -17.80 -1.75 8.98
CA GLU A 253 -17.45 -3.07 8.46
C GLU A 253 -17.82 -3.14 6.98
N VAL A 254 -16.84 -3.44 6.13
CA VAL A 254 -17.07 -3.58 4.69
C VAL A 254 -17.56 -4.99 4.39
N ARG A 255 -18.71 -5.03 3.72
CA ARG A 255 -19.28 -6.23 3.14
C ARG A 255 -19.47 -6.01 1.64
N LEU A 256 -18.59 -6.62 0.86
CA LEU A 256 -18.73 -6.67 -0.59
C LEU A 256 -19.96 -7.52 -0.96
N PRO A 257 -20.86 -7.01 -1.81
CA PRO A 257 -21.97 -7.81 -2.33
C PRO A 257 -21.49 -9.08 -3.04
N SER A 258 -22.34 -10.11 -3.07
CA SER A 258 -22.01 -11.35 -3.79
C SER A 258 -21.78 -11.07 -5.28
N GLY A 259 -20.76 -11.72 -5.84
CA GLY A 259 -20.38 -11.55 -7.23
C GLY A 259 -18.91 -11.82 -7.48
N THR A 260 -18.58 -11.90 -8.77
CA THR A 260 -17.19 -11.92 -9.23
C THR A 260 -16.70 -10.48 -9.41
N TYR A 261 -15.52 -10.21 -8.90
CA TYR A 261 -14.82 -8.93 -8.95
C TYR A 261 -13.64 -9.07 -9.89
N ASN A 262 -13.53 -8.21 -10.90
CA ASN A 262 -12.32 -8.00 -11.68
C ASN A 262 -11.70 -6.64 -11.32
N CYS A 263 -10.61 -6.68 -10.56
CA CYS A 263 -9.97 -5.50 -9.98
C CYS A 263 -8.48 -5.45 -10.32
N ARG A 264 -7.87 -4.30 -9.99
CA ARG A 264 -6.42 -4.14 -9.84
C ARG A 264 -6.03 -3.96 -8.39
N PHE A 265 -4.81 -4.34 -8.05
CA PHE A 265 -4.19 -4.00 -6.79
C PHE A 265 -3.24 -2.83 -6.96
N LEU A 266 -3.27 -1.86 -6.06
CA LEU A 266 -2.40 -0.68 -6.07
C LEU A 266 -1.63 -0.60 -4.74
N LEU A 267 -0.36 -0.24 -4.85
CA LEU A 267 0.52 0.08 -3.73
C LEU A 267 0.88 1.58 -3.79
N THR A 268 0.43 2.34 -2.80
CA THR A 268 0.67 3.80 -2.73
C THR A 268 1.64 4.13 -1.59
N GLU A 269 2.55 5.06 -1.82
CA GLU A 269 3.44 5.58 -0.77
C GLU A 269 2.69 6.44 0.25
N GLU A 270 2.96 6.24 1.54
CA GLU A 270 2.41 7.03 2.64
C GLU A 270 3.54 7.67 3.48
N THR A 271 3.53 9.00 3.60
CA THR A 271 4.39 9.73 4.56
C THR A 271 3.58 10.66 5.45
N PHE A 272 2.37 10.23 5.78
CA PHE A 272 1.52 10.81 6.80
C PHE A 272 1.29 12.29 6.53
N HIS A 273 0.77 12.62 5.36
CA HIS A 273 0.39 14.00 5.02
C HIS A 273 1.51 15.04 5.19
N ALA A 274 2.78 14.64 5.12
CA ALA A 274 3.87 15.59 5.02
C ALA A 274 3.56 16.55 3.85
N PRO A 275 3.55 17.87 4.09
CA PRO A 275 3.09 18.81 3.08
C PRO A 275 4.01 18.72 1.86
N ASP A 276 3.44 18.91 0.67
CA ASP A 276 4.17 18.88 -0.60
C ASP A 276 5.25 19.98 -0.71
N THR A 277 5.10 21.04 0.09
CA THR A 277 6.09 22.11 0.30
C THR A 277 7.30 21.68 1.13
N LEU A 278 7.19 20.58 1.91
CA LEU A 278 8.32 20.00 2.61
C LEU A 278 9.13 19.14 1.64
N ASP A 279 10.45 19.33 1.67
CA ASP A 279 11.35 18.51 0.86
C ASP A 279 11.17 17.02 1.21
N GLY A 280 10.93 16.19 0.20
CA GLY A 280 10.58 14.78 0.35
C GLY A 280 9.13 14.48 0.75
N GLY A 281 8.24 15.47 0.90
CA GLY A 281 6.83 15.27 1.27
C GLY A 281 5.99 14.55 0.21
N GLY A 282 6.14 14.93 -1.07
CA GLY A 282 5.50 14.29 -2.23
C GLY A 282 3.96 14.35 -2.26
N LEU A 283 3.34 13.63 -3.22
CA LEU A 283 1.88 13.67 -3.49
C LEU A 283 1.28 12.24 -3.64
N TRP A 284 1.28 11.44 -2.57
CA TRP A 284 0.72 10.06 -2.50
C TRP A 284 0.78 9.27 -3.82
N PRO A 285 1.98 9.07 -4.40
CA PRO A 285 2.07 8.38 -5.67
C PRO A 285 1.74 6.90 -5.48
N THR A 286 0.96 6.36 -6.41
CA THR A 286 0.94 4.90 -6.60
C THR A 286 2.24 4.51 -7.26
N VAL A 287 2.93 3.52 -6.71
CA VAL A 287 4.31 3.17 -7.13
C VAL A 287 4.43 1.77 -7.69
N LEU A 288 3.56 0.86 -7.24
CA LEU A 288 3.44 -0.47 -7.81
C LEU A 288 1.95 -0.81 -8.02
N ALA A 289 1.66 -1.62 -9.03
CA ALA A 289 0.32 -2.12 -9.28
C ALA A 289 0.35 -3.56 -9.81
N SER A 290 -0.74 -4.31 -9.67
CA SER A 290 -0.83 -5.65 -10.27
C SER A 290 -0.85 -5.57 -11.79
N GLU A 291 -1.47 -4.52 -12.33
CA GLU A 291 -1.57 -4.18 -13.73
C GLU A 291 -1.40 -2.66 -13.91
N ASP A 292 -0.88 -2.23 -15.05
CA ASP A 292 -0.60 -0.82 -15.34
C ASP A 292 -0.86 -0.48 -16.81
N PHE A 293 -0.79 0.80 -17.16
CA PHE A 293 -0.81 1.25 -18.53
C PHE A 293 0.59 1.16 -19.14
N ASP A 294 0.68 0.76 -20.41
CA ASP A 294 1.94 0.73 -21.13
C ASP A 294 2.48 2.15 -21.44
N ALA A 295 3.59 2.24 -22.17
CA ALA A 295 4.23 3.54 -22.46
C ALA A 295 3.37 4.44 -23.35
N THR A 296 2.37 3.84 -24.01
CA THR A 296 1.42 4.51 -24.88
C THR A 296 0.12 4.85 -24.16
N GLY A 297 0.02 4.55 -22.85
CA GLY A 297 -1.17 4.78 -22.06
C GLY A 297 -2.28 3.75 -22.33
N LYS A 298 -1.97 2.59 -22.90
CA LYS A 298 -2.94 1.50 -23.08
C LYS A 298 -2.97 0.61 -21.85
N PRO A 299 -4.14 0.19 -21.37
CA PRO A 299 -4.22 -0.75 -20.26
C PRO A 299 -3.47 -2.04 -20.54
N ASP A 300 -2.97 -2.67 -19.48
CA ASP A 300 -2.44 -4.04 -19.56
C ASP A 300 -3.48 -4.97 -20.20
N SER A 301 -3.00 -5.93 -20.97
CA SER A 301 -3.85 -6.93 -21.62
C SER A 301 -3.59 -8.34 -21.09
N ASN A 302 -2.68 -8.50 -20.11
CA ASN A 302 -2.40 -9.78 -19.50
C ASN A 302 -3.39 -10.09 -18.37
N PRO A 303 -4.39 -10.97 -18.59
CA PRO A 303 -5.38 -11.30 -17.56
C PRO A 303 -4.79 -12.05 -16.35
N GLN A 304 -3.52 -12.46 -16.38
CA GLN A 304 -2.85 -13.04 -15.22
C GLN A 304 -2.49 -11.99 -14.16
N ASN A 305 -2.48 -10.71 -14.55
CA ASN A 305 -2.21 -9.57 -13.68
C ASN A 305 -3.48 -9.04 -12.99
N ASP A 306 -4.66 -9.46 -13.47
CA ASP A 306 -5.96 -9.16 -12.87
C ASP A 306 -6.11 -9.78 -11.47
N ILE A 307 -6.73 -9.03 -10.57
CA ILE A 307 -7.21 -9.52 -9.28
C ILE A 307 -8.65 -9.99 -9.46
N VAL A 308 -8.83 -11.30 -9.63
CA VAL A 308 -10.14 -11.91 -9.84
C VAL A 308 -10.52 -12.80 -8.67
N PHE A 309 -11.61 -12.45 -8.00
CA PHE A 309 -12.16 -13.23 -6.88
C PHE A 309 -13.69 -13.18 -6.86
N THR A 310 -14.32 -14.13 -6.17
CA THR A 310 -15.77 -14.24 -6.06
C THR A 310 -16.19 -14.25 -4.58
N ILE A 311 -17.05 -13.30 -4.21
CA ILE A 311 -17.77 -13.29 -2.94
C ILE A 311 -19.08 -14.08 -3.12
N ARG A 312 -19.35 -15.02 -2.21
CA ARG A 312 -20.56 -15.85 -2.21
C ARG A 312 -21.55 -15.34 -1.18
#